data_AF-A0A832Q8W6-F1
#
_entry.id   AF-A0A832Q8W6-F1
#
_cell.length_a   1.000
_cell.length_b   1.000
_cell.length_c   1.000
_cell.angle_alpha   90.00
_cell.angle_beta   90.00
_cell.angle_gamma   90.00
#
_symmetry.space_group_name_H-M   'P 1'
#
loop_
_entity.id
_entity.type
_entity.pdbx_description
1 polymer ?
#
loop_
_entity_poly.entity_id
_entity_poly.type
_entity_poly.pdbx_seq_one_letter_code
_entity_poly.pdbx_strand_id
1 'polypeptide(L)'
;MPDHSTTTPTNAPRRSQAPLLLALAGSLVMLAACSDDTASNTGPLLYETNYVGVLKTAQGDYTFEPTTCGVYREDNVDDLEIHGPGTAPDGEAFFFELSSTAETMSLSLGVNKPMTHSDRVIHAGRWNSEPFVVAISEDGRKFSAKDIVLVDWNQNRIDGLASLEIDCSM
;
A
#
# COMPACT_ATOMS: atom_id res chain seq x y z
N MET A 1 8.25 17.47 52.26
CA MET A 1 7.39 18.45 51.59
C MET A 1 7.68 18.33 50.10
N PRO A 2 6.82 17.61 49.40
CA PRO A 2 5.68 18.23 48.72
C PRO A 2 4.33 17.80 49.29
N ASP A 3 3.33 18.63 49.03
CA ASP A 3 2.02 18.66 49.66
C ASP A 3 1.14 17.44 49.32
N HIS A 4 0.47 16.98 50.38
CA HIS A 4 -0.74 16.19 50.34
C HIS A 4 -1.90 17.02 49.78
N SER A 5 -2.60 16.49 48.78
CA SER A 5 -4.03 16.74 48.62
C SER A 5 -4.68 15.56 47.91
N THR A 6 -5.33 14.75 48.73
CA THR A 6 -6.22 13.64 48.39
C THR A 6 -7.61 14.19 48.10
N THR A 7 -8.24 13.82 46.98
CA THR A 7 -9.70 13.63 46.89
C THR A 7 -10.08 12.83 45.65
N THR A 8 -10.54 11.60 45.86
CA THR A 8 -11.53 10.86 45.06
C THR A 8 -12.70 10.57 46.01
N PRO A 9 -13.88 10.06 45.61
CA PRO A 9 -14.56 10.02 44.31
C PRO A 9 -16.01 10.60 44.40
N THR A 10 -16.70 10.83 43.27
CA THR A 10 -18.17 10.99 43.30
C THR A 10 -18.82 10.20 42.18
N ASN A 11 -19.24 8.98 42.52
CA ASN A 11 -20.29 8.25 41.83
C ASN A 11 -21.63 8.90 42.17
N ALA A 12 -22.41 9.29 41.17
CA ALA A 12 -23.85 9.53 41.32
C ALA A 12 -24.62 8.26 40.93
N PRO A 13 -25.57 7.79 41.75
CA PRO A 13 -26.33 6.57 41.47
C PRO A 13 -27.73 6.85 40.88
N ARG A 14 -28.25 5.82 40.20
CA ARG A 14 -29.65 5.33 40.24
C ARG A 14 -30.70 5.95 39.30
N ARG A 15 -31.19 5.10 38.40
CA ARG A 15 -32.62 4.78 38.17
C ARG A 15 -32.68 3.47 37.37
N SER A 16 -32.66 2.30 38.03
CA SER A 16 -33.86 1.50 38.34
C SER A 16 -35.10 1.90 37.54
N GLN A 17 -35.45 1.14 36.50
CA GLN A 17 -36.81 0.68 36.18
C GLN A 17 -36.75 -0.57 35.27
N ALA A 18 -36.88 -1.75 35.86
CA ALA A 18 -37.76 -2.81 35.36
C ALA A 18 -38.99 -2.78 36.30
N PRO A 19 -40.23 -3.17 35.90
CA PRO A 19 -40.55 -4.30 35.02
C PRO A 19 -41.74 -4.05 34.05
N LEU A 20 -41.92 -4.92 33.04
CA LEU A 20 -43.24 -5.51 32.79
C LEU A 20 -43.10 -6.71 31.83
N LEU A 21 -43.30 -7.90 32.40
CA LEU A 21 -43.77 -9.07 31.66
C LEU A 21 -45.16 -8.78 31.11
N LEU A 22 -45.34 -8.90 29.80
CA LEU A 22 -46.62 -9.28 29.23
C LEU A 22 -46.35 -10.38 28.21
N ALA A 23 -46.70 -11.61 28.61
CA ALA A 23 -46.82 -12.73 27.71
C ALA A 23 -48.08 -12.54 26.83
N LEU A 24 -47.93 -12.70 25.53
CA LEU A 24 -49.03 -13.04 24.63
C LEU A 24 -48.53 -14.08 23.64
N ALA A 25 -49.05 -15.30 23.84
CA ALA A 25 -49.02 -16.37 22.87
C ALA A 25 -49.82 -15.94 21.63
N GLY A 26 -49.30 -16.25 20.44
CA GLY A 26 -50.04 -16.01 19.22
C GLY A 26 -49.26 -16.32 17.95
N SER A 27 -49.61 -17.45 17.34
CA SER A 27 -49.41 -17.78 15.92
C SER A 27 -48.01 -18.07 15.41
N LEU A 28 -47.74 -19.37 15.37
CA LEU A 28 -46.90 -20.04 14.39
C LEU A 28 -47.41 -19.69 12.97
N VAL A 29 -46.63 -18.92 12.21
CA VAL A 29 -46.77 -18.86 10.75
C VAL A 29 -45.44 -19.36 10.17
N MET A 30 -45.46 -20.60 9.69
CA MET A 30 -44.44 -21.15 8.81
C MET A 30 -44.47 -20.35 7.50
N LEU A 31 -43.53 -19.42 7.34
CA LEU A 31 -43.16 -18.90 6.02
C LEU A 31 -41.80 -19.49 5.69
N ALA A 32 -41.83 -20.58 4.92
CA ALA A 32 -40.69 -21.00 4.13
C ALA A 32 -40.44 -19.92 3.07
N ALA A 33 -39.60 -18.95 3.40
CA ALA A 33 -38.90 -18.16 2.41
C ALA A 33 -37.56 -18.86 2.18
N CYS A 34 -37.41 -19.53 1.05
CA CYS A 34 -36.11 -19.77 0.47
C CYS A 34 -35.50 -18.40 0.20
N SER A 35 -34.74 -17.88 1.15
CA SER A 35 -33.75 -16.87 0.83
C SER A 35 -32.66 -17.62 0.08
N ASP A 36 -32.77 -17.58 -1.24
CA ASP A 36 -31.61 -17.83 -2.09
C ASP A 36 -30.52 -16.86 -1.61
N ASP A 37 -29.52 -17.41 -0.93
CA ASP A 37 -28.21 -16.80 -0.78
C ASP A 37 -27.59 -16.71 -2.17
N THR A 38 -28.12 -15.84 -3.04
CA THR A 38 -27.29 -15.22 -4.06
C THR A 38 -26.36 -14.27 -3.34
N ALA A 39 -25.32 -14.86 -2.74
CA ALA A 39 -24.05 -14.20 -2.56
C ALA A 39 -23.70 -13.62 -3.94
N SER A 40 -23.89 -12.31 -4.09
CA SER A 40 -23.29 -11.56 -5.18
C SER A 40 -21.80 -11.85 -5.07
N ASN A 41 -21.32 -12.74 -5.93
CA ASN A 41 -19.92 -13.06 -6.06
C ASN A 41 -19.25 -11.90 -6.82
N THR A 42 -19.36 -10.70 -6.27
CA THR A 42 -18.49 -9.57 -6.56
C THR A 42 -17.24 -9.75 -5.71
N GLY A 43 -16.53 -10.86 -5.97
CA GLY A 43 -15.09 -10.87 -5.75
C GLY A 43 -14.49 -9.75 -6.59
N PRO A 44 -13.37 -9.14 -6.16
CA PRO A 44 -12.70 -8.13 -6.98
C PRO A 44 -12.48 -8.73 -8.38
N LEU A 45 -12.90 -7.99 -9.40
CA LEU A 45 -12.46 -8.28 -10.76
C LEU A 45 -10.94 -8.16 -10.72
N LEU A 46 -10.25 -9.29 -10.67
CA LEU A 46 -8.81 -9.35 -10.92
C LEU A 46 -8.67 -9.02 -12.40
N TYR A 47 -8.57 -7.73 -12.71
CA TYR A 47 -7.98 -7.33 -13.98
C TYR A 47 -6.57 -7.90 -13.95
N GLU A 48 -6.28 -8.83 -14.85
CA GLU A 48 -4.92 -9.28 -15.12
C GLU A 48 -4.21 -8.05 -15.71
N THR A 49 -3.59 -7.27 -14.84
CA THR A 49 -2.82 -6.09 -15.22
C THR A 49 -1.50 -6.59 -15.76
N ASN A 50 -1.31 -6.55 -17.08
CA ASN A 50 -0.03 -6.87 -17.73
C ASN A 50 1.01 -5.73 -17.58
N TYR A 51 0.96 -4.99 -16.48
CA TYR A 51 1.93 -3.93 -16.21
C TYR A 51 3.26 -4.56 -15.86
N VAL A 52 4.34 -4.01 -16.39
CA VAL A 52 5.68 -4.55 -16.19
C VAL A 52 6.61 -3.42 -15.78
N GLY A 53 7.37 -3.65 -14.72
CA GLY A 53 8.45 -2.78 -14.29
C GLY A 53 9.77 -3.52 -14.19
N VAL A 54 10.85 -2.83 -14.53
CA VAL A 54 12.21 -3.33 -14.38
C VAL A 54 13.09 -2.23 -13.79
N LEU A 55 13.72 -2.52 -12.66
CA LEU A 55 14.84 -1.76 -12.13
C LEU A 55 16.13 -2.51 -12.45
N LYS A 56 16.91 -1.98 -13.40
CA LYS A 56 18.20 -2.53 -13.82
C LYS A 56 19.31 -2.00 -12.92
N THR A 57 20.11 -2.91 -12.38
CA THR A 57 21.25 -2.60 -11.50
C THR A 57 22.49 -3.38 -11.94
N ALA A 58 23.65 -3.04 -11.39
CA ALA A 58 24.88 -3.80 -11.57
C ALA A 58 24.80 -5.24 -11.01
N GLN A 59 23.84 -5.51 -10.11
CA GLN A 59 23.63 -6.80 -9.47
C GLN A 59 22.61 -7.67 -10.23
N GLY A 60 21.93 -7.09 -11.22
CA GLY A 60 20.90 -7.75 -12.02
C GLY A 60 19.61 -6.94 -12.07
N ASP A 61 18.60 -7.54 -12.69
CA ASP A 61 17.30 -6.93 -12.92
C ASP A 61 16.32 -7.30 -11.80
N TYR A 62 15.74 -6.28 -11.17
CA TYR A 62 14.62 -6.40 -10.25
C TYR A 62 13.34 -6.22 -11.07
N THR A 63 12.66 -7.32 -11.37
CA THR A 63 11.42 -7.29 -12.17
C THR A 63 10.22 -7.23 -11.24
N PHE A 64 9.19 -6.48 -11.63
CA PHE A 64 7.97 -6.34 -10.85
C PHE A 64 6.75 -6.15 -11.74
N GLU A 65 5.59 -6.46 -11.16
CA GLU A 65 4.28 -6.38 -11.80
C GLU A 65 3.45 -5.35 -11.03
N PRO A 66 3.44 -4.07 -11.45
CA PRO A 66 2.62 -3.05 -10.80
C PRO A 66 1.15 -3.49 -10.73
N THR A 67 0.60 -3.49 -9.52
CA THR A 67 -0.85 -3.67 -9.31
C THR A 67 -1.58 -2.33 -9.33
N THR A 68 -0.85 -1.25 -9.04
CA THR A 68 -1.29 0.12 -9.23
C THR A 68 -0.28 0.82 -10.11
N CYS A 69 -0.80 1.51 -11.13
CA CYS A 69 -0.03 2.42 -11.94
C CYS A 69 -0.88 3.66 -12.22
N GLY A 70 -0.87 4.61 -11.29
CA GLY A 70 -1.67 5.82 -11.36
C GLY A 70 -0.83 7.03 -11.72
N VAL A 71 -1.31 7.82 -12.68
CA VAL A 71 -0.86 9.21 -12.89
C VAL A 71 -2.05 10.10 -12.54
N TYR A 72 -1.93 10.81 -11.43
CA TYR A 72 -2.89 11.82 -11.00
C TYR A 72 -2.33 13.19 -11.34
N ARG A 73 -3.16 14.11 -11.81
CA ARG A 73 -2.72 15.48 -12.09
C ARG A 73 -3.39 16.43 -11.13
N GLU A 74 -2.60 17.03 -10.24
CA GLU A 74 -3.05 18.01 -9.24
C GLU A 74 -2.27 19.32 -9.46
N ASP A 75 -2.98 20.44 -9.57
CA ASP A 75 -2.38 21.77 -9.77
C ASP A 75 -1.33 21.88 -10.89
N ASN A 76 -1.53 21.12 -11.98
CA ASN A 76 -0.61 20.99 -13.12
C ASN A 76 0.71 20.25 -12.85
N VAL A 77 0.79 19.52 -11.73
CA VAL A 77 1.87 18.59 -11.41
C VAL A 77 1.35 17.17 -11.58
N ASP A 78 2.16 16.32 -12.21
CA ASP A 78 1.85 14.91 -12.35
C ASP A 78 2.38 14.15 -11.13
N ASP A 79 1.45 13.56 -10.38
CA ASP A 79 1.66 12.71 -9.22
C ASP A 79 1.55 11.24 -9.65
N LEU A 80 2.66 10.54 -9.61
CA LEU A 80 2.79 9.15 -10.01
C LEU A 80 2.85 8.30 -8.75
N GLU A 81 1.90 7.38 -8.65
CA GLU A 81 1.86 6.39 -7.59
C GLU A 81 1.87 5.01 -8.25
N ILE A 82 3.01 4.32 -8.14
CA ILE A 82 3.23 3.01 -8.77
C ILE A 82 3.70 2.05 -7.69
N HIS A 83 3.01 0.92 -7.57
CA HIS A 83 3.39 -0.10 -6.61
C HIS A 83 2.95 -1.50 -7.03
N GLY A 84 3.71 -2.51 -6.61
CA GLY A 84 3.42 -3.91 -6.93
C GLY A 84 4.48 -4.90 -6.44
N PRO A 85 4.15 -6.19 -6.43
CA PRO A 85 5.10 -7.25 -6.11
C PRO A 85 6.17 -7.41 -7.20
N GLY A 86 7.35 -7.88 -6.80
CA GLY A 86 8.45 -8.20 -7.71
C GLY A 86 9.35 -9.31 -7.20
N THR A 87 10.33 -9.65 -8.03
CA THR A 87 11.36 -10.66 -7.77
C THR A 87 12.74 -10.07 -8.00
N ALA A 88 13.59 -10.14 -6.99
CA ALA A 88 14.99 -9.70 -7.04
C ALA A 88 15.84 -10.68 -7.85
N PRO A 89 17.08 -10.30 -8.27
CA PRO A 89 17.95 -11.15 -9.08
C PRO A 89 18.27 -12.53 -8.46
N ASP A 90 18.24 -12.64 -7.14
CA ASP A 90 18.47 -13.88 -6.39
C ASP A 90 17.20 -14.72 -6.16
N GLY A 91 16.06 -14.26 -6.68
CA GLY A 91 14.75 -14.90 -6.51
C GLY A 91 13.99 -14.45 -5.27
N GLU A 92 14.52 -13.53 -4.46
CA GLU A 92 13.81 -13.00 -3.30
C GLU A 92 12.61 -12.16 -3.73
N ALA A 93 11.45 -12.37 -3.09
CA ALA A 93 10.28 -11.54 -3.31
C ALA A 93 10.49 -10.13 -2.75
N PHE A 94 10.01 -9.11 -3.42
CA PHE A 94 9.99 -7.75 -2.89
C PHE A 94 8.68 -7.02 -3.22
N PHE A 95 8.43 -5.91 -2.52
CA PHE A 95 7.36 -4.98 -2.86
C PHE A 95 7.95 -3.63 -3.29
N PHE A 96 7.58 -3.19 -4.50
CA PHE A 96 8.02 -1.95 -5.12
C PHE A 96 7.06 -0.81 -4.79
N GLU A 97 7.60 0.39 -4.52
CA GLU A 97 6.85 1.63 -4.39
C GLU A 97 7.62 2.79 -5.02
N LEU A 98 6.93 3.62 -5.79
CA LEU A 98 7.42 4.87 -6.36
C LEU A 98 6.34 5.95 -6.17
N SER A 99 6.75 7.08 -5.59
CA SER A 99 5.96 8.32 -5.51
C SER A 99 6.74 9.46 -6.16
N SER A 100 6.22 10.05 -7.22
CA SER A 100 6.89 11.20 -7.88
C SER A 100 6.78 12.48 -7.07
N THR A 101 5.68 12.69 -6.34
CA THR A 101 5.50 13.88 -5.50
C THR A 101 6.47 13.89 -4.33
N ALA A 102 6.71 12.72 -3.72
CA ALA A 102 7.75 12.58 -2.70
C ALA A 102 9.16 12.54 -3.30
N GLU A 103 9.30 12.33 -4.61
CA GLU A 103 10.56 12.04 -5.31
C GLU A 103 11.31 10.88 -4.64
N THR A 104 10.59 9.80 -4.33
CA THR A 104 11.15 8.63 -3.62
C THR A 104 10.74 7.32 -4.26
N MET A 105 11.66 6.35 -4.17
CA MET A 105 11.44 4.96 -4.55
C MET A 105 11.90 4.04 -3.42
N SER A 106 11.19 2.95 -3.17
CA SER A 106 11.57 1.90 -2.23
C SER A 106 11.28 0.49 -2.72
N LEU A 107 12.14 -0.45 -2.34
CA LEU A 107 11.95 -1.89 -2.50
C LEU A 107 12.04 -2.55 -1.12
N SER A 108 10.93 -3.09 -0.63
CA SER A 108 10.89 -3.86 0.62
C SER A 108 11.15 -5.33 0.33
N LEU A 109 12.31 -5.86 0.75
CA LEU A 109 12.75 -7.22 0.42
C LEU A 109 12.11 -8.26 1.35
N GLY A 110 11.87 -9.48 0.86
CA GLY A 110 11.27 -10.58 1.60
C GLY A 110 9.74 -10.52 1.75
N VAL A 111 9.09 -9.53 1.14
CA VAL A 111 7.64 -9.30 1.22
C VAL A 111 7.07 -9.03 -0.18
N ASN A 112 5.79 -9.30 -0.41
CA ASN A 112 5.14 -9.10 -1.72
C ASN A 112 3.79 -8.38 -1.64
N LYS A 113 3.48 -7.77 -0.50
CA LYS A 113 2.20 -7.11 -0.24
C LYS A 113 2.41 -5.75 0.40
N PRO A 114 1.53 -4.78 0.10
CA PRO A 114 1.57 -3.48 0.75
C PRO A 114 1.47 -3.63 2.28
N MET A 115 2.05 -2.67 3.01
CA MET A 115 2.05 -2.57 4.48
C MET A 115 2.76 -3.71 5.23
N THR A 116 3.34 -4.69 4.54
CA THR A 116 4.18 -5.70 5.21
C THR A 116 5.55 -5.08 5.47
N HIS A 117 5.96 -5.05 6.74
CA HIS A 117 7.26 -4.51 7.11
C HIS A 117 8.39 -5.48 6.76
N SER A 118 9.52 -4.92 6.30
CA SER A 118 10.78 -5.62 6.14
C SER A 118 11.89 -4.81 6.80
N ASP A 119 12.81 -5.48 7.48
CA ASP A 119 14.03 -4.86 8.00
C ASP A 119 15.08 -4.63 6.90
N ARG A 120 14.79 -5.07 5.66
CA ARG A 120 15.66 -4.97 4.50
C ARG A 120 14.96 -4.14 3.42
N VAL A 121 15.35 -2.88 3.31
CA VAL A 121 14.77 -1.95 2.34
C VAL A 121 15.89 -1.29 1.53
N ILE A 122 15.66 -1.21 0.21
CA ILE A 122 16.47 -0.43 -0.71
C ILE A 122 15.70 0.85 -1.02
N HIS A 123 16.38 2.00 -0.98
CA HIS A 123 15.78 3.31 -1.19
C HIS A 123 16.50 4.13 -2.27
N ALA A 124 15.78 5.10 -2.85
CA ALA A 124 16.34 6.19 -3.65
C ALA A 124 15.53 7.48 -3.50
N GLY A 125 16.13 8.61 -3.89
CA GLY A 125 15.43 9.89 -4.06
C GLY A 125 15.69 10.95 -2.99
N ARG A 126 14.90 12.03 -3.00
CA ARG A 126 15.15 13.33 -2.33
C ARG A 126 15.45 13.27 -0.82
N TRP A 127 15.08 12.18 -0.13
CA TRP A 127 15.29 12.00 1.32
C TRP A 127 16.25 10.87 1.69
N ASN A 128 16.55 9.99 0.74
CA ASN A 128 17.29 8.76 0.99
C ASN A 128 18.68 8.78 0.34
N SER A 129 18.78 9.39 -0.85
CA SER A 129 20.01 9.44 -1.64
C SER A 129 20.07 10.75 -2.45
N GLU A 130 20.09 10.65 -3.77
CA GLU A 130 20.11 11.75 -4.72
C GLU A 130 18.73 11.84 -5.42
N PRO A 131 18.19 13.06 -5.64
CA PRO A 131 16.98 13.23 -6.42
C PRO A 131 17.15 12.70 -7.84
N PHE A 132 16.09 12.12 -8.40
CA PHE A 132 16.03 11.70 -9.79
C PHE A 132 14.70 12.12 -10.41
N VAL A 133 14.64 12.19 -11.74
CA VAL A 133 13.45 12.61 -12.48
C VAL A 133 12.88 11.41 -13.22
N VAL A 134 11.56 11.26 -13.13
CA VAL A 134 10.80 10.27 -13.91
C VAL A 134 10.29 10.96 -15.18
N ALA A 135 10.77 10.50 -16.33
CA ALA A 135 10.23 10.89 -17.62
C ALA A 135 8.97 10.06 -17.92
N ILE A 136 7.92 10.75 -18.38
CA ILE A 136 6.64 10.16 -18.76
C ILE A 136 6.50 10.22 -20.28
N SER A 137 6.04 9.14 -20.91
CA SER A 137 5.73 9.13 -22.33
C SER A 137 4.56 10.07 -22.67
N GLU A 138 4.46 10.48 -23.94
CA GLU A 138 3.39 11.37 -24.41
C GLU A 138 1.99 10.80 -24.19
N ASP A 139 1.82 9.48 -24.22
CA ASP A 139 0.56 8.80 -23.96
C ASP A 139 0.27 8.54 -22.46
N GLY A 140 1.19 8.93 -21.58
CA GLY A 140 1.05 8.79 -20.12
C GLY A 140 1.12 7.36 -19.60
N ARG A 141 1.64 6.41 -20.38
CA ARG A 141 1.62 4.97 -20.04
C ARG A 141 2.98 4.37 -19.73
N LYS A 142 4.07 5.04 -20.12
CA LYS A 142 5.43 4.54 -19.91
C LYS A 142 6.24 5.54 -19.11
N PHE A 143 7.01 5.00 -18.18
CA PHE A 143 7.79 5.79 -17.24
C PHE A 143 9.24 5.33 -17.28
N SER A 144 10.17 6.27 -17.18
CA SER A 144 11.59 5.94 -17.13
C SER A 144 12.38 6.89 -16.25
N ALA A 145 13.40 6.37 -15.59
CA ALA A 145 14.38 7.16 -14.86
C ALA A 145 15.78 6.54 -15.04
N LYS A 146 16.82 7.36 -14.98
CA LYS A 146 18.22 6.97 -15.15
C LYS A 146 19.06 7.59 -14.05
N ASP A 147 20.28 7.07 -13.90
CA ASP A 147 21.27 7.54 -12.93
C ASP A 147 20.73 7.53 -11.50
N ILE A 148 19.90 6.53 -11.18
CA ILE A 148 19.28 6.38 -9.87
C ILE A 148 20.32 5.86 -8.89
N VAL A 149 20.53 6.59 -7.79
CA VAL A 149 21.41 6.17 -6.70
C VAL A 149 20.62 5.35 -5.69
N LEU A 150 20.90 4.05 -5.63
CA LEU A 150 20.30 3.11 -4.69
C LEU A 150 21.12 3.02 -3.42
N VAL A 151 20.46 3.06 -2.27
CA VAL A 151 21.08 2.88 -0.95
C VAL A 151 20.33 1.85 -0.13
N ASP A 152 21.03 1.23 0.83
CA ASP A 152 20.40 0.38 1.84
C ASP A 152 19.78 1.23 2.98
N TRP A 153 19.15 0.56 3.95
CA TRP A 153 18.58 1.19 5.14
C TRP A 153 19.60 2.03 5.96
N ASN A 154 20.89 1.68 5.92
CA ASN A 154 21.97 2.40 6.60
C ASN A 154 22.56 3.53 5.73
N GLN A 155 21.94 3.85 4.59
CA GLN A 155 22.44 4.81 3.59
C GLN A 155 23.76 4.39 2.91
N ASN A 156 24.13 3.11 2.97
CA ASN A 156 25.26 2.62 2.18
C ASN A 156 24.85 2.51 0.72
N ARG A 157 25.69 2.99 -0.18
CA ARG A 157 25.45 2.94 -1.62
C ARG A 157 25.48 1.49 -2.14
N ILE A 158 24.40 1.07 -2.77
CA ILE A 158 24.22 -0.24 -3.42
C ILE A 158 24.56 -0.13 -4.91
N ASP A 159 24.01 0.90 -5.57
CA ASP A 159 24.23 1.19 -6.99
C ASP A 159 24.22 2.71 -7.21
N GLY A 160 24.94 3.15 -8.22
CA GLY A 160 25.06 4.55 -8.62
C GLY A 160 24.51 4.92 -9.98
N LEU A 161 24.14 3.94 -10.79
CA LEU A 161 23.78 4.09 -12.20
C LEU A 161 22.57 3.20 -12.55
N ALA A 162 21.70 2.95 -11.57
CA ALA A 162 20.51 2.14 -11.80
C ALA A 162 19.55 2.87 -12.75
N SER A 163 18.74 2.09 -13.48
CA SER A 163 17.72 2.64 -14.38
C SER A 163 16.39 1.93 -14.19
N LEU A 164 15.32 2.70 -14.30
CA LEU A 164 13.95 2.25 -14.11
C LEU A 164 13.20 2.38 -15.42
N GLU A 165 12.48 1.33 -15.80
CA GLU A 165 11.54 1.32 -16.91
C GLU A 165 10.24 0.70 -16.41
N ILE A 166 9.11 1.38 -16.63
CA ILE A 166 7.78 0.89 -16.26
C ILE A 166 6.85 1.07 -17.44
N ASP A 167 6.15 0.01 -17.80
CA ASP A 167 5.13 0.00 -18.84
C ASP A 167 3.77 -0.34 -18.22
N CYS A 168 2.87 0.63 -18.25
CA CYS A 168 1.50 0.51 -17.80
C CYS A 168 0.50 0.49 -18.97
N SER A 169 0.98 0.20 -20.18
CA SER A 169 0.11 -0.14 -21.30
C SER A 169 -0.42 -1.56 -21.14
N MET A 170 -1.75 -1.70 -21.26
CA MET A 170 -2.44 -3.00 -21.33
C MET A 170 -2.30 -3.63 -22.71
#